data_AF-A0A954VKA9-F1
#
_entry.id   AF-A0A954VKA9-F1
#
_cell.length_a   1.000
_cell.length_b   1.000
_cell.length_c   1.000
_cell.angle_alpha   90.00
_cell.angle_beta   90.00
_cell.angle_gamma   90.00
#
_symmetry.space_group_name_H-M   'P 1'
#
loop_
_entity.id
_entity.type
_entity.pdbx_description
1 polymer ?
#
loop_
_entity_poly.entity_id
_entity_poly.type
_entity_poly.pdbx_seq_one_letter_code
_entity_poly.pdbx_strand_id
1 'polypeptide(L)'
;YCIEEFPEFVEVYKHFQKTADVRVLSVSCSAGPEMDLDSLRKQTQEFLTMRDPEMQVFCDSAGMTRQQLAMLFPGGTFAYPTTVVVDKKGKIAKVMLGALPGEMKSLIALIEQLRQA
;
A
#
# COMPACT_ATOMS: atom_id res chain seq x y z
N TYR A 1 6.17 -1.20 -12.75
CA TYR A 1 4.93 -1.07 -11.96
C TYR A 1 5.22 -0.54 -10.56
N CYS A 2 5.43 -1.34 -9.50
CA CYS A 2 5.54 -0.79 -8.12
C CYS A 2 6.59 0.32 -7.93
N ILE A 3 7.73 0.23 -8.61
CA ILE A 3 8.80 1.24 -8.53
C ILE A 3 8.45 2.53 -9.29
N GLU A 4 7.77 2.39 -10.43
CA GLU A 4 7.43 3.51 -11.33
C GLU A 4 6.32 4.37 -10.74
N GLU A 5 5.36 3.74 -10.06
CA GLU A 5 4.18 4.39 -9.48
C GLU A 5 4.45 4.92 -8.06
N PHE A 6 5.57 4.52 -7.45
CA PHE A 6 5.94 4.91 -6.09
C PHE A 6 5.89 6.42 -5.82
N PRO A 7 6.35 7.32 -6.73
CA PRO A 7 6.23 8.76 -6.51
C PRO A 7 4.79 9.23 -6.26
N GLU A 8 3.81 8.66 -6.95
CA GLU A 8 2.39 9.03 -6.74
C GLU A 8 1.88 8.54 -5.38
N PHE A 9 2.32 7.36 -4.92
CA PHE A 9 2.00 6.87 -3.57
C PHE A 9 2.65 7.72 -2.47
N VAL A 10 3.84 8.27 -2.72
CA VAL A 10 4.48 9.23 -1.81
C VAL A 10 3.65 10.51 -1.67
N GLU A 11 3.03 10.99 -2.75
CA GLU A 11 2.11 12.13 -2.68
C GLU A 11 0.90 11.85 -1.79
N VAL A 12 0.29 10.66 -1.93
CA VAL A 12 -0.81 10.22 -1.06
C VAL A 12 -0.36 10.14 0.40
N TYR A 13 0.82 9.55 0.65
CA TYR A 13 1.40 9.47 1.99
C TYR A 13 1.58 10.87 2.59
N LYS A 14 2.22 11.80 1.88
CA LYS A 14 2.46 13.17 2.33
C LYS A 14 1.18 13.95 2.57
N HIS A 15 0.17 13.77 1.71
CA HIS A 15 -1.14 14.43 1.86
C HIS A 15 -1.81 14.05 3.18
N PHE A 16 -1.69 12.78 3.61
CA PHE A 16 -2.35 12.28 4.82
C PHE A 16 -1.44 12.11 6.04
N GLN A 17 -0.13 12.32 5.94
CA GLN A 17 0.84 12.04 7.01
C GLN A 17 0.50 12.76 8.33
N LYS A 18 -0.02 13.99 8.24
CA LYS A 18 -0.40 14.83 9.39
C LYS A 18 -1.88 14.74 9.75
N THR A 19 -2.64 13.90 9.06
CA THR A 19 -4.07 13.76 9.24
C THR A 19 -4.37 12.76 10.35
N ALA A 20 -4.84 13.26 11.50
CA ALA A 20 -4.97 12.44 12.72
C ALA A 20 -5.86 11.21 12.56
N ASP A 21 -6.88 11.27 11.69
CA ASP A 21 -7.86 10.20 11.46
C ASP A 21 -7.59 9.34 10.21
N VAL A 22 -6.43 9.51 9.55
CA VAL A 22 -5.99 8.68 8.43
C VAL A 22 -4.62 8.09 8.73
N ARG A 23 -4.40 6.85 8.30
CA ARG A 23 -3.07 6.21 8.31
C ARG A 23 -2.82 5.60 6.95
N VAL A 24 -1.67 5.91 6.37
CA VAL A 24 -1.19 5.31 5.13
C VAL A 24 -0.09 4.32 5.50
N LEU A 25 -0.35 3.03 5.26
CA LEU A 25 0.58 1.95 5.57
C LEU A 25 1.15 1.41 4.26
N SER A 26 2.45 1.57 4.06
CA SER A 26 3.14 0.92 2.96
C SER A 26 3.62 -0.46 3.39
N VAL A 27 3.43 -1.47 2.55
CA VAL A 27 3.84 -2.85 2.84
C VAL A 27 4.73 -3.35 1.72
N SER A 28 5.98 -3.66 2.06
CA SER A 28 6.93 -4.33 1.17
C SER A 28 6.81 -5.84 1.31
N CYS A 29 6.82 -6.54 0.19
CA CYS A 29 6.69 -8.00 0.12
C CYS A 29 7.82 -8.57 -0.74
N SER A 30 8.34 -9.75 -0.37
CA SER A 30 9.18 -10.53 -1.26
C SER A 30 8.35 -11.09 -2.43
N ALA A 31 8.93 -11.09 -3.64
CA ALA A 31 8.30 -11.66 -4.83
C ALA A 31 8.39 -13.20 -4.90
N GLY A 32 9.24 -13.81 -4.07
CA GLY A 32 9.52 -15.26 -4.09
C GLY A 32 8.94 -16.03 -2.89
N PRO A 33 8.90 -17.37 -2.98
CA PRO A 33 8.42 -18.26 -1.92
C PRO A 33 9.34 -18.28 -0.69
N GLU A 34 10.63 -18.00 -0.88
CA GLU A 34 11.58 -17.82 0.21
C GLU A 34 11.54 -16.37 0.69
N MET A 35 11.21 -16.19 1.96
CA MET A 35 11.18 -14.88 2.58
C MET A 35 12.48 -14.61 3.31
N ASP A 36 13.45 -14.04 2.58
CA ASP A 36 14.61 -13.42 3.19
C ASP A 36 14.24 -12.00 3.68
N LEU A 37 13.86 -11.91 4.95
CA LEU A 37 13.45 -10.66 5.59
C LEU A 37 14.59 -9.64 5.67
N ASP A 38 15.83 -10.09 5.80
CA ASP A 38 16.98 -9.19 5.91
C ASP A 38 17.31 -8.58 4.55
N SER A 39 17.29 -9.39 3.49
CA SER A 39 17.42 -8.90 2.11
C SER A 39 16.27 -7.96 1.74
N LEU A 40 15.03 -8.30 2.09
CA LEU A 40 13.87 -7.43 1.85
C LEU A 40 14.00 -6.10 2.59
N ARG A 41 14.40 -6.12 3.88
CA ARG A 41 14.65 -4.92 4.67
C ARG A 41 15.73 -4.06 4.02
N LYS A 42 16.87 -4.66 3.66
CA LYS A 42 18.00 -3.95 3.04
C LYS A 42 17.57 -3.28 1.73
N GLN A 43 16.95 -4.04 0.82
CA GLN A 43 16.49 -3.52 -0.47
C GLN A 43 15.45 -2.41 -0.30
N THR A 44 14.51 -2.58 0.64
CA THR A 44 13.50 -1.55 0.94
C THR A 44 14.16 -0.28 1.48
N GLN A 45 15.12 -0.40 2.41
CA GLN A 45 15.84 0.74 2.96
C GLN A 45 16.65 1.49 1.89
N GLU A 46 17.37 0.76 1.03
CA GLU A 46 18.11 1.32 -0.11
C GLU A 46 17.16 2.06 -1.07
N PHE A 47 16.01 1.47 -1.37
CA PHE A 47 14.98 2.07 -2.22
C PHE A 47 14.41 3.37 -1.64
N LEU A 48 14.10 3.40 -0.34
CA LEU A 48 13.53 4.55 0.36
C LEU A 48 14.53 5.69 0.52
N THR A 49 15.80 5.38 0.79
CA THR A 49 16.86 6.38 0.97
C THR A 49 16.98 7.31 -0.24
N MET A 50 16.67 6.81 -1.44
CA MET A 50 16.74 7.58 -2.69
C MET A 50 15.45 8.35 -3.03
N ARG A 51 14.32 8.08 -2.36
CA ARG A 51 12.99 8.56 -2.79
C ARG A 51 12.21 9.27 -1.69
N ASP A 52 12.12 8.67 -0.51
CA ASP A 52 11.51 9.28 0.67
C ASP A 52 11.95 8.53 1.95
N PRO A 53 12.88 9.09 2.74
CA PRO A 53 13.38 8.43 3.95
C PRO A 53 12.39 8.47 5.13
N GLU A 54 11.33 9.28 5.07
CA GLU A 54 10.37 9.45 6.18
C GLU A 54 9.16 8.52 6.07
N MET A 55 8.99 7.84 4.93
CA MET A 55 7.89 6.92 4.70
C MET A 55 8.11 5.61 5.46
N GLN A 56 7.20 5.32 6.40
CA GLN A 56 7.22 4.05 7.11
C GLN A 56 6.76 2.91 6.19
N VAL A 57 7.57 1.84 6.14
CA VAL A 57 7.26 0.64 5.38
C VAL A 57 7.27 -0.58 6.29
N PHE A 58 6.17 -1.33 6.25
CA PHE A 58 5.96 -2.57 6.96
C PHE A 58 6.25 -3.78 6.05
N CYS A 59 6.26 -4.97 6.62
CA CYS A 59 6.48 -6.21 5.90
C CYS A 59 5.43 -7.25 6.30
N ASP A 60 4.85 -7.95 5.32
CA ASP A 60 4.01 -9.13 5.54
C ASP A 60 4.89 -10.38 5.68
N SER A 61 5.51 -10.53 6.85
CA SER A 61 6.60 -11.49 7.11
C SER A 61 6.20 -12.97 7.05
N ALA A 62 4.91 -13.27 7.09
CA ALA A 62 4.38 -14.63 6.95
C ALA A 62 3.63 -14.85 5.63
N GLY A 63 3.46 -13.80 4.82
CA GLY A 63 2.65 -13.84 3.60
C GLY A 63 1.16 -14.06 3.85
N MET A 64 0.72 -14.08 5.11
CA MET A 64 -0.66 -14.38 5.47
C MET A 64 -1.59 -13.24 5.07
N THR A 65 -1.12 -11.98 5.15
CA THR A 65 -1.95 -10.82 4.82
C THR A 65 -2.30 -10.84 3.33
N ARG A 66 -1.32 -11.05 2.45
CA ARG A 66 -1.57 -11.15 1.00
C ARG A 66 -2.42 -12.36 0.62
N GLN A 67 -2.27 -13.50 1.30
CA GLN A 67 -3.12 -14.67 1.09
C GLN A 67 -4.57 -14.40 1.51
N GLN A 68 -4.79 -13.76 2.66
CA GLN A 68 -6.12 -13.38 3.12
C GLN A 68 -6.78 -12.38 2.16
N LEU A 69 -6.03 -11.37 1.70
CA LEU A 69 -6.52 -10.43 0.70
C LEU A 69 -6.85 -11.11 -0.62
N ALA A 70 -6.00 -12.04 -1.10
CA ALA A 70 -6.28 -12.82 -2.31
C ALA A 70 -7.62 -13.56 -2.21
N MET A 71 -7.91 -14.20 -1.06
CA MET A 71 -9.18 -14.91 -0.83
C MET A 71 -10.40 -13.99 -0.81
N LEU A 72 -10.23 -12.72 -0.46
CA LEU A 72 -11.31 -11.72 -0.47
C LEU A 72 -11.53 -11.11 -1.86
N PHE A 73 -10.53 -11.18 -2.74
CA PHE A 73 -10.61 -10.58 -4.07
C PHE A 73 -11.29 -11.50 -5.08
N PRO A 74 -12.03 -10.94 -6.05
CA PRO A 74 -12.61 -11.72 -7.14
C PRO A 74 -11.53 -12.56 -7.84
N GLY A 75 -11.76 -13.87 -7.93
CA GLY A 75 -10.83 -14.79 -8.60
C GLY A 75 -9.70 -15.34 -7.73
N GLY A 76 -9.61 -14.97 -6.45
CA GLY A 76 -8.61 -15.57 -5.55
C GLY A 76 -7.17 -15.12 -5.81
N THR A 77 -6.98 -13.98 -6.50
CA THR A 77 -5.66 -13.51 -6.96
C THR A 77 -5.21 -12.26 -6.24
N PHE A 78 -3.90 -12.12 -6.06
CA PHE A 78 -3.25 -10.90 -5.57
C PHE A 78 -2.27 -10.39 -6.63
N ALA A 79 -2.29 -9.09 -6.92
CA ALA A 79 -1.41 -8.46 -7.90
C ALA A 79 -0.54 -7.39 -7.23
N TYR A 80 0.56 -7.02 -7.88
CA TYR A 80 1.45 -5.97 -7.40
C TYR A 80 1.45 -4.76 -8.35
N PRO A 81 1.34 -3.52 -7.83
CA PRO A 81 0.93 -3.22 -6.45
C PRO A 81 -0.54 -3.58 -6.20
N THR A 82 -0.92 -3.70 -4.93
CA THR A 82 -2.33 -3.71 -4.50
C THR A 82 -2.52 -2.60 -3.49
N THR A 83 -3.59 -1.82 -3.62
CA THR A 83 -3.99 -0.81 -2.64
C THR A 83 -5.37 -1.14 -2.09
N VAL A 84 -5.51 -1.10 -0.77
CA VAL A 84 -6.77 -1.35 -0.06
C VAL A 84 -7.10 -0.12 0.78
N VAL A 85 -8.31 0.41 0.62
CA VAL A 85 -8.84 1.48 1.48
C VAL A 85 -9.82 0.87 2.46
N VAL A 86 -9.60 1.11 3.75
CA VAL A 86 -10.45 0.64 4.83
C VAL A 86 -11.06 1.84 5.54
N ASP A 87 -12.37 1.82 5.76
CA ASP A 87 -13.09 2.88 6.48
C ASP A 87 -12.95 2.78 8.00
N LYS A 88 -13.50 3.76 8.74
CA LYS A 88 -13.47 3.81 10.21
C LYS A 88 -14.20 2.64 10.88
N LYS A 89 -15.05 1.91 10.15
CA LYS A 89 -15.80 0.73 10.62
C LYS A 89 -15.10 -0.59 10.27
N GLY A 90 -13.90 -0.53 9.70
CA GLY A 90 -13.14 -1.71 9.28
C GLY A 90 -13.63 -2.34 7.98
N LYS A 91 -14.46 -1.65 7.19
CA LYS A 91 -14.92 -2.15 5.89
C LYS A 91 -13.97 -1.72 4.78
N ILE A 92 -13.70 -2.65 3.87
CA ILE A 92 -12.97 -2.34 2.64
C ILE A 92 -13.88 -1.49 1.74
N ALA A 93 -13.52 -0.22 1.59
CA ALA A 93 -14.23 0.74 0.75
C ALA A 93 -13.77 0.71 -0.71
N LYS A 94 -12.50 0.34 -0.95
CA LYS A 94 -11.92 0.20 -2.30
C LYS A 94 -10.76 -0.79 -2.31
N VAL A 95 -10.64 -1.53 -3.40
CA VAL A 95 -9.46 -2.33 -3.76
C VAL A 95 -8.98 -1.85 -5.13
N MET A 96 -7.68 -1.67 -5.29
CA MET A 96 -7.02 -1.38 -6.55
C MET A 96 -5.96 -2.43 -6.79
N LEU A 97 -6.00 -3.07 -7.95
CA LEU A 97 -5.03 -4.05 -8.39
C LEU A 97 -4.22 -3.43 -9.53
N GLY A 98 -2.93 -3.22 -9.30
CA GLY A 98 -2.08 -2.35 -10.11
C GLY A 98 -2.20 -0.88 -9.71
N ALA A 99 -1.47 0.00 -10.39
CA ALA A 99 -1.81 1.41 -10.43
C ALA A 99 -2.12 1.82 -11.86
N LEU A 100 -3.26 2.47 -12.05
CA LEU A 100 -3.60 3.10 -13.32
C LEU A 100 -3.37 4.61 -13.22
N PRO A 101 -2.95 5.26 -14.32
CA PRO A 101 -2.74 6.71 -14.33
C PRO A 101 -3.96 7.49 -13.81
N GLY A 102 -3.71 8.39 -12.85
CA GLY A 102 -4.74 9.26 -12.29
C GLY A 102 -5.57 8.67 -11.14
N GLU A 103 -5.40 7.38 -10.81
CA GLU A 103 -6.17 6.78 -9.72
C GLU A 103 -5.81 7.32 -8.33
N MET A 104 -4.58 7.82 -8.13
CA MET A 104 -4.18 8.39 -6.83
C MET A 104 -4.99 9.64 -6.46
N LYS A 105 -5.42 10.44 -7.45
CA LYS A 105 -6.31 11.58 -7.19
C LYS A 105 -7.70 11.12 -6.74
N SER A 106 -8.24 10.10 -7.41
CA SER A 106 -9.51 9.48 -7.01
C SER A 106 -9.42 8.81 -5.64
N LEU A 107 -8.26 8.24 -5.30
CA LEU A 107 -7.98 7.65 -3.99
C LEU A 107 -8.01 8.70 -2.88
N ILE A 108 -7.34 9.84 -3.08
CA ILE A 108 -7.37 10.96 -2.13
C ILE A 108 -8.81 11.45 -1.93
N ALA A 109 -9.55 11.70 -3.01
CA ALA A 109 -10.94 12.16 -2.93
C ALA A 109 -11.85 11.17 -2.18
N LEU A 110 -11.68 9.87 -2.41
CA LEU A 110 -12.41 8.82 -1.69
C LEU A 110 -12.09 8.84 -0.19
N ILE A 111 -10.81 8.91 0.18
CA ILE A 111 -10.40 8.96 1.58
C ILE A 111 -11.02 10.18 2.26
N GLU A 112 -10.99 11.35 1.62
CA GLU A 112 -11.64 12.57 2.15
C GLU A 112 -13.15 12.40 2.36
N GLN A 113 -13.84 11.77 1.41
CA GLN A 113 -15.27 11.47 1.57
C GLN A 113 -15.53 10.54 2.76
N LEU A 114 -14.74 9.48 2.92
CA LEU A 114 -14.88 8.52 4.03
C LEU A 114 -14.57 9.14 5.39
N ARG A 115 -13.75 10.19 5.46
CA ARG A 115 -13.47 10.90 6.70
C ARG A 115 -14.68 11.67 7.23
N GLN A 116 -15.52 12.16 6.32
CA GLN A 116 -16.70 12.97 6.62
C GLN A 116 -17.96 12.14 6.93
N ALA A 117 -17.94 10.84 6.61
CA ALA A 117 -19.04 9.88 6.83
C ALA A 117 -18.97 9.20 8.21
#